data_AF-A8TCH3-F1
#
_entry.id   AF-A8TCH3-F1
#
_cell.length_a   1.000
_cell.length_b   1.000
_cell.length_c   1.000
_cell.angle_alpha   90.00
_cell.angle_beta   90.00
_cell.angle_gamma   90.00
#
_symmetry.space_group_name_H-M   'P 1'
#
loop_
_entity.id
_entity.type
_entity.pdbx_description
1 polymer ?
#
loop_
_entity_poly.entity_id
_entity_poly.type
_entity_poly.pdbx_seq_one_letter_code
_entity_poly.pdbx_strand_id
1 'polypeptide(L)'
;QLPRSLDDVAISIINTTYASSINLTPERDGIFVEDKESPYVNLIVARKDNVEAANVQNFVKAYQTDEVYEAAKDIFKGGVVKGW
;
A
#
# COMPACT_ATOMS: atom_id res chain seq x y z
N GLN A 1 4.19 16.05 7.11
CA GLN A 1 4.00 17.50 6.86
C GLN A 1 3.34 17.78 5.50
N LEU A 2 3.44 16.90 4.49
CA LEU A 2 2.89 17.14 3.15
C LEU A 2 1.36 17.30 3.00
N PRO A 3 0.48 16.57 3.72
CA PRO A 3 -0.97 16.65 3.48
C PRO A 3 -1.61 18.03 3.76
N ARG A 4 -1.00 18.83 4.64
CA ARG A 4 -1.53 20.15 5.05
C ARG A 4 -1.01 21.32 4.21
N SER A 5 0.01 21.10 3.39
CA SER A 5 0.59 22.14 2.52
C SER A 5 0.13 22.02 1.08
N LEU A 6 -0.84 21.13 0.79
CA LEU A 6 -1.36 20.93 -0.56
C LEU A 6 -1.99 22.21 -1.13
N ASP A 7 -2.62 23.01 -0.28
CA ASP A 7 -3.24 24.28 -0.67
C ASP A 7 -2.20 25.38 -1.00
N ASP A 8 -0.96 25.21 -0.57
CA ASP A 8 0.13 26.20 -0.72
C ASP A 8 1.09 25.86 -1.87
N VAL A 9 0.90 24.73 -2.56
CA VAL A 9 1.81 24.25 -3.62
C VAL A 9 1.06 23.84 -4.88
N ALA A 10 1.66 24.06 -6.04
CA ALA A 10 1.04 23.70 -7.33
C ALA A 10 0.94 22.17 -7.55
N ILE A 11 1.90 21.39 -7.04
CA ILE A 11 1.97 19.93 -7.14
C ILE A 11 2.65 19.37 -5.87
N SER A 12 2.15 18.24 -5.34
CA SER A 12 2.80 17.51 -4.25
C SER A 12 2.84 16.01 -4.55
N ILE A 13 3.96 15.36 -4.25
CA ILE A 13 4.12 13.90 -4.35
C ILE A 13 3.83 13.31 -2.98
N ILE A 14 2.76 12.52 -2.88
CA ILE A 14 2.24 12.00 -1.62
C ILE A 14 2.13 10.48 -1.72
N ASN A 15 2.69 9.77 -0.74
CA ASN A 15 2.52 8.32 -0.64
C ASN A 15 1.05 7.96 -0.34
N THR A 16 0.56 6.90 -0.99
CA THR A 16 -0.85 6.46 -0.94
C THR A 16 -1.38 6.29 0.48
N THR A 17 -0.58 5.78 1.42
CA THR A 17 -1.00 5.60 2.82
C THR A 17 -1.41 6.92 3.47
N TYR A 18 -0.72 8.02 3.17
CA TYR A 18 -1.05 9.34 3.69
C TYR A 18 -2.17 10.01 2.91
N ALA A 19 -2.26 9.79 1.59
CA ALA A 19 -3.35 10.30 0.76
C ALA A 19 -4.71 9.75 1.21
N SER A 20 -4.79 8.44 1.51
CA SER A 20 -6.03 7.82 1.99
C SER A 20 -6.53 8.42 3.31
N SER A 21 -5.63 8.88 4.18
CA SER A 21 -6.01 9.51 5.47
C SER A 21 -6.73 10.85 5.33
N ILE A 22 -6.54 11.54 4.20
CA ILE A 22 -7.25 12.77 3.83
C ILE A 22 -8.29 12.51 2.72
N ASN A 23 -8.69 11.24 2.57
CA ASN A 23 -9.69 10.77 1.61
C ASN A 23 -9.31 11.07 0.15
N LEU A 24 -8.02 11.19 -0.18
CA LEU A 24 -7.53 11.22 -1.57
C LEU A 24 -7.17 9.82 -2.05
N THR A 25 -7.46 9.49 -3.30
CA THR A 25 -7.03 8.24 -3.93
C THR A 25 -6.24 8.52 -5.22
N PRO A 26 -5.15 7.77 -5.51
CA PRO A 26 -4.38 7.97 -6.73
C PRO A 26 -5.24 7.85 -8.00
N GLU A 27 -6.18 6.89 -8.02
CA GLU A 27 -7.05 6.64 -9.18
C GLU A 27 -8.07 7.77 -9.44
N ARG A 28 -8.46 8.54 -8.41
CA ARG A 28 -9.45 9.62 -8.54
C ARG A 28 -8.81 11.01 -8.65
N ASP A 29 -7.79 11.26 -7.84
CA ASP A 29 -7.24 12.60 -7.62
C ASP A 29 -5.80 12.76 -8.14
N GLY A 30 -5.17 11.68 -8.60
CA GLY A 30 -3.81 11.70 -9.13
C GLY A 30 -3.75 12.31 -10.53
N ILE A 31 -2.94 13.37 -10.69
CA ILE A 31 -2.63 13.96 -12.01
C ILE A 31 -1.60 13.10 -12.76
N PHE A 32 -0.66 12.51 -12.02
CA PHE A 32 0.31 11.54 -12.51
C PHE A 32 0.47 10.46 -11.44
N VAL A 33 0.25 9.21 -11.82
CA VAL A 33 0.28 8.05 -10.92
C VAL A 33 1.31 7.08 -11.44
N GLU A 34 2.12 6.53 -10.53
CA GLU A 34 3.09 5.50 -10.87
C GLU A 34 2.36 4.24 -11.39
N ASP A 35 2.97 3.55 -12.36
CA ASP A 35 2.41 2.31 -12.90
C ASP A 35 2.28 1.27 -11.77
N LYS A 36 1.30 0.38 -11.92
CA LYS A 36 1.10 -0.78 -11.04
C LYS A 36 2.30 -1.74 -11.12
N GLU A 37 3.02 -1.76 -12.24
CA GLU A 37 4.34 -2.41 -12.34
C GLU A 37 5.44 -1.49 -11.78
N SER A 38 5.69 -1.58 -10.47
CA SER A 38 6.67 -0.76 -9.76
C SER A 38 7.58 -1.60 -8.84
N PRO A 39 8.86 -1.24 -8.66
CA PRO A 39 9.76 -1.91 -7.72
C PRO A 39 9.41 -1.66 -6.24
N TYR A 40 8.38 -0.87 -5.93
CA TYR A 40 8.04 -0.44 -4.55
C TYR A 40 6.98 -1.31 -3.85
N VAL A 41 6.95 -2.62 -4.16
CA VAL A 41 6.09 -3.56 -3.46
C VAL A 41 6.45 -3.58 -1.96
N ASN A 42 5.44 -3.43 -1.10
CA ASN A 42 5.62 -3.54 0.35
C ASN A 42 5.95 -4.99 0.74
N LEU A 43 6.94 -5.18 1.61
CA LEU A 43 7.46 -6.50 1.98
C LEU A 43 7.11 -6.84 3.43
N ILE A 44 6.79 -8.11 3.68
CA ILE A 44 6.81 -8.70 5.02
C ILE A 44 8.27 -9.06 5.34
N VAL A 45 8.82 -8.50 6.42
CA VAL A 45 10.23 -8.68 6.77
C VAL A 45 10.34 -9.39 8.13
N ALA A 46 11.23 -10.38 8.20
CA ALA A 46 11.58 -11.11 9.42
C ALA A 46 13.09 -10.94 9.73
N ARG A 47 13.52 -11.31 10.93
CA ARG A 47 14.95 -11.37 11.25
C ARG A 47 15.56 -12.60 10.59
N LYS A 48 16.86 -12.55 10.30
CA LYS A 48 17.58 -13.66 9.63
C LYS A 48 17.48 -14.97 10.40
N ASP A 49 17.46 -14.91 11.73
CA ASP A 49 17.42 -16.07 12.62
C ASP A 49 16.03 -16.69 12.78
N ASN A 50 14.96 -16.01 12.33
CA ASN A 50 13.59 -16.47 12.50
C ASN A 50 12.75 -16.48 11.22
N VAL A 51 13.38 -16.29 10.05
CA VAL A 51 12.69 -16.30 8.75
C VAL A 51 11.96 -17.62 8.47
N GLU A 52 12.49 -18.74 8.96
CA GLU A 52 11.90 -20.08 8.84
C GLU A 52 10.99 -20.47 10.01
N ALA A 53 10.76 -19.57 10.97
CA ALA A 53 9.93 -19.90 12.12
C ALA A 53 8.47 -20.15 11.69
N ALA A 54 7.84 -21.20 12.21
CA ALA A 54 6.52 -21.63 11.77
C ALA A 54 5.45 -20.54 11.89
N ASN A 55 5.55 -19.67 12.89
CA ASN A 55 4.66 -18.51 13.05
C ASN A 55 4.83 -17.48 11.93
N VAL A 56 6.05 -17.23 11.46
CA VAL A 56 6.33 -16.31 10.33
C VAL A 56 5.74 -16.89 9.05
N GLN A 57 5.99 -18.17 8.77
CA GLN A 57 5.47 -18.85 7.59
C GLN A 57 3.94 -18.91 7.58
N ASN A 58 3.31 -19.18 8.73
CA ASN A 58 1.86 -19.17 8.87
C ASN A 58 1.27 -17.77 8.67
N PHE A 59 1.95 -16.72 9.15
CA PHE A 59 1.52 -15.34 8.93
C PHE A 59 1.54 -14.96 7.44
N VAL A 60 2.63 -15.28 6.73
CA VAL A 60 2.73 -15.01 5.29
C VAL A 60 1.60 -15.71 4.53
N LYS A 61 1.35 -17.00 4.81
CA LYS A 61 0.25 -17.74 4.19
C LYS A 61 -1.12 -17.16 4.50
N ALA A 62 -1.36 -16.72 5.74
CA ALA A 62 -2.63 -16.12 6.13
C ALA A 62 -2.83 -14.73 5.53
N TYR A 63 -1.76 -13.99 5.24
CA TYR A 63 -1.82 -12.69 4.57
C TYR A 63 -2.03 -12.83 3.06
N GLN A 64 -1.36 -13.80 2.44
CA GLN A 64 -1.34 -14.00 0.98
C GLN A 64 -2.52 -14.80 0.45
N THR A 65 -3.74 -14.50 0.91
CA THR A 65 -4.97 -15.16 0.43
C THR A 65 -5.84 -14.24 -0.41
N ASP A 66 -6.75 -14.82 -1.18
CA ASP A 66 -7.69 -14.04 -2.00
C ASP A 66 -8.70 -13.30 -1.11
N GLU A 67 -9.08 -13.85 0.05
CA GLU A 67 -9.95 -13.16 1.01
C GLU A 67 -9.32 -11.87 1.54
N VAL A 68 -8.02 -11.89 1.85
CA VAL A 68 -7.30 -10.68 2.30
C VAL A 68 -7.19 -9.67 1.16
N TYR A 69 -6.96 -10.13 -0.06
CA TYR A 69 -6.89 -9.26 -1.24
C TYR A 69 -8.23 -8.57 -1.54
N GLU A 70 -9.34 -9.31 -1.51
CA GLU A 70 -10.67 -8.75 -1.72
C GLU A 70 -11.07 -7.78 -0.59
N ALA A 71 -10.81 -8.12 0.67
CA ALA A 71 -11.03 -7.19 1.78
C ALA A 71 -10.20 -5.90 1.63
N ALA A 72 -8.95 -6.00 1.14
CA ALA A 72 -8.12 -4.83 0.89
C ALA A 72 -8.71 -3.96 -0.24
N LYS A 73 -9.26 -4.54 -1.30
CA LYS A 73 -9.90 -3.78 -2.39
C LYS A 73 -11.06 -2.93 -1.89
N ASP A 74 -11.86 -3.47 -0.97
CA ASP A 74 -12.99 -2.75 -0.36
C ASP A 74 -12.51 -1.61 0.56
N ILE A 75 -11.53 -1.88 1.41
CA ILE A 75 -10.99 -0.90 2.37
C ILE A 75 -10.27 0.25 1.64
N PHE A 76 -9.45 -0.08 0.65
CA PHE A 76 -8.61 0.88 -0.08
C PHE A 76 -9.25 1.38 -1.37
N LYS A 77 -10.50 0.99 -1.66
CA LYS A 77 -11.31 1.46 -2.81
C LYS A 77 -10.56 1.37 -4.14
N GLY A 78 -9.93 0.22 -4.41
CA GLY A 78 -9.15 -0.01 -5.63
C GLY A 78 -7.70 0.47 -5.59
N GLY A 79 -7.30 1.27 -4.59
CA GLY A 79 -5.93 1.77 -4.42
C GLY A 79 -4.89 0.74 -3.96
N VAL A 80 -5.20 -0.56 -4.04
CA VAL A 80 -4.32 -1.66 -3.64
C VAL A 80 -3.96 -2.53 -4.86
N VAL A 81 -2.69 -2.93 -4.93
CA VAL A 81 -2.15 -3.83 -5.96
C VAL A 81 -1.56 -5.05 -5.26
N LYS A 82 -1.88 -6.26 -5.75
CA LYS A 82 -1.36 -7.53 -5.21
C LYS A 82 0.15 -7.61 -5.49
N GLY A 83 0.95 -7.84 -4.45
CA GLY A 83 2.41 -7.81 -4.50
C GLY A 83 3.11 -9.16 -4.43
N TRP A 84 2.36 -10.27 -4.51
CA TRP A 84 2.85 -11.64 -4.44
C TRP A 84 2.25 -12.50 -5.55
#